data_AF-A0A4Q1BBP2-F1
#
_entry.id   AF-A0A4Q1BBP2-F1
#
_cell.length_a   1.000
_cell.length_b   1.000
_cell.length_c   1.000
_cell.angle_alpha   90.00
_cell.angle_beta   90.00
_cell.angle_gamma   90.00
#
_symmetry.space_group_name_H-M   'P 1'
#
loop_
_entity.id
_entity.type
_entity.pdbx_description
1 polymer ?
#
loop_
_entity_poly.entity_id
_entity_poly.type
_entity_poly.pdbx_seq_one_letter_code
_entity_poly.pdbx_strand_id
1 'polypeptide(L)'
;MRRLGVLLLLLTLSEYVLAHNHHNITEIDTSVPFDAIIYTHMSLQTFLWGISFPIGMVLGLSKSKYHVPLQSVNVVLNYAGQWMGHHHGGRQFPATVHGIMARILFWTVLVQAGLGIFLKLHVLEKNVRKWVIPVHSVIGKAFPILGWTQMLFGVATALGYCRGGDLGQCLAHYIMGSAFIAYAVILVIMLNLGGHWLERIGCSQEMLDSSTIMVWGIVNTFTEHHGGAWSHKDMQHTMLGVLWWTGGMLGVFLSRKGKRSFVPAIIIIMTGWGMSAHEQALMISSKIHALFGYALIAAGVLRLVEICFVLNDQATPHGIIRVFQHLPPYLLVLGGTLFMSATDEELRNVDNLGIDHVSYALFDFSLSFLIYLIITFLVHLYLSTGANSTSPVPPNAVEEGYAKIPSTSRRRTSRTESEEGAEVYELTEQDDDEDATKIGHEDEVDWIGRQGPSRLNGVRI
;
A
#
# COMPACT_ATOMS: atom_id res chain seq x y z
N MET A 1 -12.58 -28.79 48.70
CA MET A 1 -11.37 -28.00 48.32
C MET A 1 -11.37 -27.55 46.86
N ARG A 2 -11.56 -28.40 45.84
CA ARG A 2 -11.53 -27.98 44.41
C ARG A 2 -12.58 -26.93 43.99
N ARG A 3 -13.80 -26.95 44.56
CA ARG A 3 -14.85 -25.96 44.24
C ARG A 3 -14.60 -24.58 44.86
N LEU A 4 -13.87 -24.53 45.98
CA LEU A 4 -13.54 -23.28 46.68
C LEU A 4 -12.45 -22.50 45.92
N GLY A 5 -11.48 -23.21 45.32
CA GLY A 5 -10.42 -22.60 44.50
C GLY A 5 -10.94 -21.97 43.20
N VAL A 6 -11.95 -22.58 42.56
CA VAL A 6 -12.59 -22.00 41.36
C VAL A 6 -13.42 -20.76 41.72
N LEU A 7 -14.10 -20.77 42.87
CA LEU A 7 -14.88 -19.61 43.34
C LEU A 7 -13.97 -18.43 43.71
N LEU A 8 -12.84 -18.69 44.38
CA LEU A 8 -11.83 -17.68 44.71
C LEU A 8 -11.18 -17.10 43.45
N LEU A 9 -10.88 -17.92 42.43
CA LEU A 9 -10.34 -17.46 41.15
C LEU A 9 -11.35 -16.57 40.39
N LEU A 10 -12.64 -16.94 40.41
CA LEU A 10 -13.72 -16.16 39.79
C LEU A 10 -13.98 -14.85 40.55
N LEU A 11 -13.86 -14.83 41.87
CA LEU A 11 -13.97 -13.61 42.68
C LEU A 11 -12.79 -12.67 42.43
N THR A 12 -11.56 -13.17 42.33
CA THR A 12 -10.40 -12.34 41.95
C THR A 12 -10.51 -11.80 40.53
N LEU A 13 -11.10 -12.56 39.59
CA LEU A 13 -11.39 -12.07 38.24
C LEU A 13 -12.52 -11.05 38.23
N SER A 14 -13.48 -11.12 39.17
CA SER A 14 -14.58 -10.15 39.27
C SER A 14 -14.12 -8.77 39.74
N GLU A 15 -13.10 -8.70 40.60
CA GLU A 15 -12.48 -7.43 41.00
C GLU A 15 -11.69 -6.79 39.84
N TYR A 16 -11.11 -7.58 38.94
CA TYR A 16 -10.52 -7.07 37.68
C TYR A 16 -11.56 -6.56 36.67
N VAL A 17 -12.82 -7.00 36.76
CA VAL A 17 -13.92 -6.52 35.91
C VAL A 17 -14.56 -5.24 36.46
N LEU A 18 -14.26 -4.86 37.72
CA LEU A 18 -14.91 -3.75 38.42
C LEU A 18 -13.96 -2.64 38.90
N ALA A 19 -12.78 -2.51 38.29
CA ALA A 19 -11.83 -1.47 38.66
C ALA A 19 -11.27 -0.74 37.43
N HIS A 20 -12.02 0.21 36.88
CA HIS A 20 -11.47 1.48 36.37
C HIS A 20 -12.56 2.56 36.47
N ASN A 21 -12.33 3.58 37.31
CA ASN A 21 -13.02 4.86 37.18
C ASN A 21 -12.60 5.46 35.83
N HIS A 22 -13.39 5.22 34.78
CA HIS A 22 -13.22 5.93 33.53
C HIS A 22 -13.59 7.38 33.80
N HIS A 23 -12.58 8.25 33.88
CA HIS A 23 -12.81 9.65 33.58
C HIS A 23 -13.47 9.69 32.20
N ASN A 24 -14.72 10.18 32.15
CA ASN A 24 -15.51 10.18 30.94
C ASN A 24 -15.00 11.31 30.04
N ILE A 25 -13.82 11.10 29.47
CA ILE A 25 -13.16 12.04 28.57
C ILE A 25 -13.98 12.04 27.28
N THR A 26 -14.53 13.21 26.94
CA THR A 26 -15.36 13.39 25.75
C THR A 26 -14.56 13.90 24.55
N GLU A 27 -13.44 14.59 24.80
CA GLU A 27 -12.63 15.26 23.78
C GLU A 27 -11.12 15.02 24.00
N ILE A 28 -10.35 15.13 22.92
CA ILE A 28 -8.89 15.02 22.98
C ILE A 28 -8.31 16.40 23.30
N ASP A 29 -7.60 16.51 24.41
CA ASP A 29 -6.82 17.71 24.73
C ASP A 29 -5.48 17.70 23.97
N THR A 30 -5.39 18.52 22.92
CA THR A 30 -4.18 18.63 22.08
C THR A 30 -3.05 19.42 22.74
N SER A 31 -3.32 20.14 23.83
CA SER A 31 -2.28 20.86 24.60
C SER A 31 -1.36 19.91 25.37
N VAL A 32 -1.87 18.73 25.74
CA VAL A 32 -1.07 17.67 26.36
C VAL A 32 -0.29 16.94 25.27
N PRO A 33 1.04 16.83 25.36
CA PRO A 33 1.84 16.11 24.37
C PRO A 33 1.68 14.59 24.50
N PHE A 34 2.12 13.88 23.47
CA PHE A 34 2.36 12.45 23.54
C PHE A 34 3.54 12.16 24.47
N ASP A 35 3.40 11.16 25.33
CA ASP A 35 4.50 10.67 26.15
C ASP A 35 5.33 9.60 25.41
N ALA A 36 6.50 9.25 25.97
CA ALA A 36 7.36 8.24 25.37
C ALA A 36 6.69 6.86 25.27
N ILE A 37 5.72 6.56 26.15
CA ILE A 37 4.98 5.29 26.17
C ILE A 37 4.09 5.18 24.94
N ILE A 38 3.31 6.23 24.61
CA ILE A 38 2.45 6.21 23.43
C ILE A 38 3.26 6.23 22.14
N TYR A 39 4.38 6.96 22.08
CA TYR A 39 5.29 6.89 20.93
C TYR A 39 5.83 5.48 20.72
N THR A 40 6.24 4.80 21.80
CA THR A 40 6.72 3.42 21.71
C THR A 40 5.61 2.46 21.32
N HIS A 41 4.39 2.64 21.84
CA HIS A 41 3.21 1.88 21.42
C HIS A 41 2.98 2.01 19.91
N MET A 42 2.92 3.25 19.39
CA MET A 42 2.67 3.51 17.96
C MET A 42 3.75 2.87 17.08
N SER A 43 5.03 3.10 17.40
CA SER A 43 6.14 2.57 16.62
C SER A 43 6.19 1.04 16.64
N LEU A 44 6.04 0.42 17.83
CA LEU A 44 6.04 -1.03 17.98
C LEU A 44 4.86 -1.67 17.24
N GLN A 45 3.65 -1.14 17.40
CA GLN A 45 2.46 -1.70 16.76
C GLN A 45 2.52 -1.55 15.23
N THR A 46 2.98 -0.41 14.72
CA THR A 46 3.17 -0.21 13.28
C THR A 46 4.18 -1.20 12.71
N PHE A 47 5.31 -1.44 13.39
CA PHE A 47 6.27 -2.45 12.97
C PHE A 47 5.68 -3.87 12.99
N LEU A 48 4.97 -4.24 14.06
CA LEU A 48 4.39 -5.57 14.19
C LEU A 48 3.32 -5.83 13.12
N TRP A 49 2.34 -4.94 12.97
CA TRP A 49 1.23 -5.11 12.05
C TRP A 49 1.61 -4.86 10.58
N GLY A 50 2.47 -3.88 10.33
CA GLY A 50 2.92 -3.54 8.97
C GLY A 50 3.97 -4.51 8.42
N ILE A 51 4.80 -5.12 9.26
CA ILE A 51 5.97 -5.89 8.82
C ILE A 51 6.00 -7.30 9.44
N SER A 52 6.11 -7.41 10.76
CA SER A 52 6.48 -8.68 11.39
C SER A 52 5.38 -9.76 11.32
N PHE A 53 4.11 -9.41 11.57
CA PHE A 53 2.98 -10.33 11.44
C PHE A 53 2.79 -10.81 9.99
N PRO A 54 2.83 -9.94 8.96
CA PRO A 54 2.83 -10.35 7.57
C PRO A 54 3.97 -11.31 7.20
N ILE A 55 5.20 -11.05 7.66
CA ILE A 55 6.33 -11.97 7.48
C ILE A 55 6.02 -13.33 8.10
N GLY A 56 5.57 -13.34 9.36
CA GLY A 56 5.17 -14.55 10.05
C GLY A 56 4.09 -15.33 9.31
N MET A 57 3.08 -14.64 8.75
CA MET A 57 2.04 -15.25 7.92
C MET A 57 2.64 -15.90 6.67
N VAL A 58 3.48 -15.18 5.91
CA VAL A 58 4.13 -15.71 4.69
C VAL A 58 4.98 -16.94 5.00
N LEU A 59 5.76 -16.92 6.07
CA LEU A 59 6.54 -18.08 6.52
C LEU A 59 5.63 -19.28 6.87
N GLY A 60 4.43 -19.02 7.38
CA GLY A 60 3.43 -20.07 7.61
C GLY A 60 2.90 -20.67 6.31
N LEU A 61 2.60 -19.82 5.32
CA LEU A 61 2.15 -20.24 3.98
C LEU A 61 3.19 -21.07 3.26
N SER A 62 4.47 -20.68 3.36
CA SER A 62 5.59 -21.42 2.76
C SER A 62 6.02 -22.63 3.61
N LYS A 63 5.38 -22.92 4.74
CA LYS A 63 5.72 -24.02 5.66
C LYS A 63 7.15 -23.94 6.23
N SER A 64 7.66 -22.73 6.43
CA SER A 64 8.95 -22.50 7.05
C SER A 64 8.95 -22.80 8.55
N LYS A 65 10.04 -23.38 9.05
CA LYS A 65 10.24 -23.66 10.49
C LYS A 65 10.25 -22.39 11.37
N TYR A 66 10.52 -21.23 10.78
CA TYR A 66 10.59 -19.95 11.47
C TYR A 66 9.22 -19.29 11.73
N HIS A 67 8.14 -19.82 11.14
CA HIS A 67 6.78 -19.33 11.36
C HIS A 67 6.42 -19.27 12.85
N VAL A 68 6.57 -20.38 13.58
CA VAL A 68 6.14 -20.48 14.98
C VAL A 68 6.99 -19.58 15.89
N PRO A 69 8.34 -19.61 15.86
CA PRO A 69 9.14 -18.72 16.69
C PRO A 69 8.83 -17.23 16.49
N LEU A 70 8.74 -16.77 15.25
CA LEU A 70 8.46 -15.36 14.95
C LEU A 70 7.05 -14.96 15.44
N GLN A 71 6.04 -15.79 15.17
CA GLN A 71 4.68 -15.48 15.63
C GLN A 71 4.54 -15.49 17.15
N SER A 72 5.26 -16.38 17.86
CA SER A 72 5.29 -16.35 19.32
C SER A 72 5.85 -15.02 19.84
N VAL A 73 6.96 -14.53 19.26
CA VAL A 73 7.54 -13.22 19.61
C VAL A 73 6.56 -12.10 19.29
N ASN A 74 5.93 -12.11 18.11
CA ASN A 74 4.97 -11.09 17.71
C ASN A 74 3.76 -11.03 18.65
N VAL A 75 3.23 -12.17 19.09
CA VAL A 75 2.11 -12.22 20.03
C VAL A 75 2.49 -11.59 21.37
N VAL A 76 3.67 -11.91 21.90
CA VAL A 76 4.16 -11.32 23.16
C VAL A 76 4.35 -9.81 23.03
N LEU A 77 5.05 -9.36 21.98
CA LEU A 77 5.30 -7.94 21.75
C LEU A 77 4.00 -7.17 21.47
N ASN A 78 3.02 -7.78 20.78
CA ASN A 78 1.73 -7.17 20.54
C ASN A 78 0.96 -6.93 21.84
N TYR A 79 0.96 -7.89 22.78
CA TYR A 79 0.34 -7.67 24.09
C TYR A 79 1.08 -6.62 24.92
N ALA A 80 2.42 -6.61 24.89
CA ALA A 80 3.20 -5.55 25.54
C ALA A 80 2.85 -4.17 24.97
N GLY A 81 2.78 -4.04 23.64
CA GLY A 81 2.34 -2.81 22.99
C GLY A 81 0.91 -2.43 23.37
N GLN A 82 -0.04 -3.37 23.40
CA GLN A 82 -1.42 -3.08 23.84
C GLN A 82 -1.48 -2.60 25.29
N TRP A 83 -0.68 -3.20 26.18
CA TRP A 83 -0.58 -2.75 27.56
C TRP A 83 -0.12 -1.29 27.63
N MET A 84 0.92 -0.92 26.88
CA MET A 84 1.43 0.45 26.81
C MET A 84 0.37 1.45 26.33
N GLY A 85 -0.45 1.06 25.34
CA GLY A 85 -1.53 1.90 24.83
C GLY A 85 -2.67 2.18 25.83
N HIS A 86 -2.76 1.40 26.92
CA HIS A 86 -3.73 1.65 28.01
C HIS A 86 -3.07 2.19 29.29
N HIS A 87 -1.74 2.17 29.39
CA HIS A 87 -0.97 2.53 30.59
C HIS A 87 0.01 3.67 30.30
N HIS A 88 -0.44 4.68 29.56
CA HIS A 88 0.31 5.90 29.30
C HIS A 88 -0.22 7.07 30.15
N GLY A 89 0.65 7.99 30.53
CA GLY A 89 0.32 9.17 31.34
C GLY A 89 0.12 10.45 30.53
N GLY A 90 0.48 10.44 29.24
CA GLY A 90 0.33 11.57 28.32
C GLY A 90 -1.10 11.81 27.84
N ARG A 91 -1.24 12.41 26.65
CA ARG A 91 -2.52 12.73 26.00
C ARG A 91 -3.52 11.57 26.07
N GLN A 92 -4.70 11.84 26.61
CA GLN A 92 -5.76 10.84 26.77
C GLN A 92 -6.76 10.89 25.62
N PHE A 93 -7.39 9.75 25.34
CA PHE A 93 -8.31 9.59 24.21
C PHE A 93 -9.69 9.12 24.68
N PRO A 94 -10.78 9.68 24.11
CA PRO A 94 -12.13 9.16 24.33
C PRO A 94 -12.29 7.77 23.68
N ALA A 95 -13.46 7.15 23.85
CA ALA A 95 -13.77 5.91 23.13
C ALA A 95 -13.65 6.12 21.60
N THR A 96 -12.81 5.32 20.95
CA THR A 96 -12.52 5.44 19.51
C THR A 96 -12.74 4.14 18.74
N VAL A 97 -12.85 4.25 17.41
CA VAL A 97 -12.87 3.10 16.49
C VAL A 97 -11.58 2.28 16.57
N HIS A 98 -10.44 2.91 16.87
CA HIS A 98 -9.18 2.22 17.16
C HIS A 98 -9.29 1.33 18.40
N GLY A 99 -9.89 1.82 19.50
CA GLY A 99 -10.12 1.02 20.70
C GLY A 99 -11.12 -0.11 20.50
N ILE A 100 -12.13 0.08 19.64
CA ILE A 100 -13.06 -1.00 19.24
C ILE A 100 -12.32 -2.07 18.43
N MET A 101 -11.57 -1.67 17.41
CA MET A 101 -10.82 -2.58 16.55
C MET A 101 -9.71 -3.30 17.32
N ALA A 102 -9.04 -2.64 18.26
CA ALA A 102 -8.06 -3.25 19.16
C ALA A 102 -8.66 -4.40 19.98
N ARG A 103 -9.90 -4.26 20.47
CA ARG A 103 -10.62 -5.33 21.18
C ARG A 103 -10.94 -6.51 20.27
N ILE A 104 -11.33 -6.25 19.03
CA ILE A 104 -11.55 -7.32 18.03
C ILE A 104 -10.24 -8.06 17.76
N LEU A 105 -9.15 -7.32 17.58
CA LEU A 105 -7.82 -7.88 17.35
C LEU A 105 -7.30 -8.67 18.54
N PHE A 106 -7.54 -8.22 19.78
CA PHE A 106 -7.17 -8.96 20.98
C PHE A 106 -7.73 -10.39 20.95
N TRP A 107 -9.04 -10.52 20.74
CA TRP A 107 -9.68 -11.84 20.66
C TRP A 107 -9.23 -12.62 19.43
N THR A 108 -9.03 -11.95 18.30
CA THR A 108 -8.57 -12.60 17.06
C THR A 108 -7.17 -13.19 17.22
N VAL A 109 -6.22 -12.45 17.81
CA VAL A 109 -4.86 -12.92 18.08
C VAL A 109 -4.86 -14.03 19.13
N LEU A 110 -5.67 -13.91 20.18
CA LEU A 110 -5.80 -14.96 21.21
C LEU A 110 -6.30 -16.28 20.60
N VAL A 111 -7.37 -16.22 19.79
CA VAL A 111 -7.89 -17.39 19.08
C VAL A 111 -6.84 -17.94 18.11
N GLN A 112 -6.21 -17.10 17.30
CA GLN A 112 -5.21 -17.54 16.33
C GLN A 112 -4.01 -18.23 17.01
N ALA A 113 -3.52 -17.69 18.12
CA ALA A 113 -2.46 -18.28 18.93
C ALA A 113 -2.91 -19.62 19.55
N GLY A 114 -4.12 -19.68 20.11
CA GLY A 114 -4.69 -20.92 20.66
C GLY A 114 -4.81 -22.03 19.61
N LEU A 115 -5.31 -21.72 18.41
CA LEU A 115 -5.37 -22.66 17.29
C LEU A 115 -3.96 -23.10 16.86
N GLY A 116 -3.00 -22.18 16.81
CA GLY A 116 -1.60 -22.48 16.48
C GLY A 116 -0.95 -23.44 17.48
N ILE A 117 -1.14 -23.19 18.79
CA ILE A 117 -0.66 -24.06 19.87
C ILE A 117 -1.31 -25.45 19.76
N PHE A 118 -2.64 -25.51 19.59
CA PHE A 118 -3.35 -26.78 19.42
C PHE A 118 -2.78 -27.61 18.25
N LEU A 119 -2.56 -26.97 17.09
CA LEU A 119 -1.98 -27.63 15.91
C LEU A 119 -0.54 -28.10 16.15
N LYS A 120 0.23 -27.38 16.96
CA LYS A 120 1.62 -27.72 17.27
C LYS A 120 1.77 -28.82 18.31
N LEU A 121 0.80 -28.96 19.22
CA LEU A 121 0.79 -30.01 20.24
C LEU A 121 0.34 -31.39 19.70
N HIS A 122 -0.10 -31.48 18.43
CA HIS A 122 -0.55 -32.73 17.79
C HIS A 122 -1.68 -33.47 18.56
N VAL A 123 -2.51 -32.72 19.30
CA VAL A 123 -3.65 -33.26 20.07
C VAL A 123 -4.86 -33.48 19.14
N LEU A 124 -5.61 -34.57 19.34
CA LEU A 124 -6.85 -34.89 18.60
C LEU A 124 -6.69 -34.90 17.05
N GLU A 125 -5.53 -35.36 16.58
CA GLU A 125 -5.10 -35.28 15.17
C GLU A 125 -6.09 -35.92 14.18
N LYS A 126 -6.75 -37.02 14.56
CA LYS A 126 -7.65 -37.77 13.67
C LYS A 126 -9.03 -37.16 13.49
N ASN A 127 -9.52 -36.38 14.45
CA ASN A 127 -10.92 -35.94 14.49
C ASN A 127 -11.10 -34.44 14.23
N VAL A 128 -10.30 -33.61 14.90
CA VAL A 128 -10.55 -32.16 14.98
C VAL A 128 -9.60 -31.36 14.09
N ARG A 129 -8.38 -31.86 13.87
CA ARG A 129 -7.33 -31.15 13.12
C ARG A 129 -7.73 -30.72 11.72
N LYS A 130 -8.49 -31.54 10.99
CA LYS A 130 -8.97 -31.24 9.64
C LYS A 130 -9.82 -29.96 9.55
N TRP A 131 -10.48 -29.59 10.65
CA TRP A 131 -11.28 -28.36 10.75
C TRP A 131 -10.47 -27.17 11.27
N VAL A 132 -9.50 -27.41 12.16
CA VAL A 132 -8.68 -26.34 12.75
C VAL A 132 -7.70 -25.73 11.75
N ILE A 133 -7.10 -26.55 10.87
CA ILE A 133 -6.17 -26.07 9.84
C ILE A 133 -6.78 -24.97 8.95
N PRO A 134 -7.96 -25.16 8.32
CA PRO A 134 -8.53 -24.12 7.46
C PRO A 134 -8.91 -22.88 8.26
N VAL A 135 -9.46 -23.01 9.47
CA VAL A 135 -9.81 -21.85 10.32
C VAL A 135 -8.56 -21.03 10.67
N HIS A 136 -7.50 -21.68 11.15
CA HIS A 136 -6.22 -21.02 11.44
C HIS A 136 -5.61 -20.36 10.20
N SER A 137 -5.74 -21.00 9.03
CA SER A 137 -5.24 -20.45 7.77
C SER A 137 -6.01 -19.21 7.32
N VAL A 138 -7.34 -19.23 7.40
CA VAL A 138 -8.20 -18.11 6.98
C VAL A 138 -7.98 -16.90 7.88
N ILE A 139 -8.01 -17.09 9.21
CA ILE A 139 -7.78 -15.99 10.16
C ILE A 139 -6.38 -15.40 9.96
N GLY A 140 -5.35 -16.23 9.87
CA GLY A 140 -3.97 -15.76 9.68
C GLY A 140 -3.76 -14.99 8.36
N LYS A 141 -4.44 -15.39 7.27
CA LYS A 141 -4.40 -14.68 5.98
C LYS A 141 -5.12 -13.33 6.01
N ALA A 142 -6.02 -13.10 6.95
CA ALA A 142 -6.70 -11.82 7.12
C ALA A 142 -5.85 -10.78 7.88
N PHE A 143 -4.73 -11.17 8.49
CA PHE A 143 -3.92 -10.29 9.35
C PHE A 143 -3.39 -9.02 8.64
N PRO A 144 -2.93 -9.05 7.38
CA PRO A 144 -2.55 -7.82 6.69
C PRO A 144 -3.69 -6.80 6.60
N ILE A 145 -4.92 -7.26 6.36
CA ILE A 145 -6.10 -6.39 6.27
C ILE A 145 -6.45 -5.85 7.66
N LEU A 146 -6.55 -6.73 8.66
CA LEU A 146 -6.91 -6.33 10.03
C LEU A 146 -5.85 -5.39 10.63
N GLY A 147 -4.57 -5.67 10.40
CA GLY A 147 -3.45 -4.85 10.84
C GLY A 147 -3.42 -3.49 10.14
N TRP A 148 -3.63 -3.46 8.82
CA TRP A 148 -3.75 -2.22 8.05
C TRP A 148 -4.88 -1.33 8.61
N THR A 149 -6.08 -1.88 8.79
CA THR A 149 -7.21 -1.14 9.38
C THR A 149 -6.89 -0.62 10.78
N GLN A 150 -6.25 -1.41 11.64
CA GLN A 150 -5.87 -0.99 12.99
C GLN A 150 -4.85 0.16 12.98
N MET A 151 -3.87 0.12 12.07
CA MET A 151 -2.87 1.19 11.92
C MET A 151 -3.54 2.48 11.46
N LEU A 152 -4.43 2.42 10.46
CA LEU A 152 -5.16 3.61 10.00
C LEU A 152 -6.05 4.22 11.08
N PHE A 153 -6.79 3.39 11.82
CA PHE A 153 -7.56 3.88 12.96
C PHE A 153 -6.67 4.45 14.06
N GLY A 154 -5.44 3.94 14.20
CA GLY A 154 -4.42 4.50 15.08
C GLY A 154 -4.01 5.92 14.67
N VAL A 155 -3.70 6.13 13.39
CA VAL A 155 -3.39 7.46 12.84
C VAL A 155 -4.56 8.43 13.05
N ALA A 156 -5.78 8.03 12.66
CA ALA A 156 -6.98 8.84 12.86
C ALA A 156 -7.21 9.19 14.33
N THR A 157 -6.96 8.25 15.25
CA THR A 157 -7.10 8.49 16.70
C THR A 157 -6.02 9.41 17.23
N ALA A 158 -4.77 9.22 16.83
CA ALA A 158 -3.64 10.03 17.28
C ALA A 158 -3.78 11.50 16.86
N LEU A 159 -4.21 11.73 15.62
CA LEU A 159 -4.39 13.07 15.05
C LEU A 159 -5.76 13.69 15.38
N GLY A 160 -6.71 12.88 15.86
CA GLY A 160 -8.05 13.34 16.21
C GLY A 160 -8.98 13.53 15.01
N TYR A 161 -8.62 12.98 13.85
CA TYR A 161 -9.38 13.09 12.60
C TYR A 161 -10.58 12.14 12.53
N CYS A 162 -11.40 12.34 11.51
CA CYS A 162 -12.48 11.47 11.06
C CYS A 162 -13.64 11.38 12.06
N ARG A 163 -14.06 12.52 12.59
CA ARG A 163 -15.16 12.64 13.57
C ARG A 163 -16.23 13.60 13.09
N GLY A 164 -17.44 13.44 13.60
CA GLY A 164 -18.55 14.35 13.30
C GLY A 164 -18.85 14.45 11.80
N GLY A 165 -18.90 15.68 11.28
CA GLY A 165 -19.23 15.97 9.88
C GLY A 165 -18.18 15.48 8.87
N ASP A 166 -16.95 15.25 9.31
CA ASP A 166 -15.83 14.87 8.42
C ASP A 166 -15.74 13.36 8.16
N LEU A 167 -16.53 12.55 8.89
CA LEU A 167 -16.47 11.09 8.81
C LEU A 167 -16.70 10.56 7.38
N GLY A 168 -17.67 11.10 6.64
CA GLY A 168 -17.95 10.66 5.28
C GLY A 168 -16.79 10.94 4.32
N GLN A 169 -16.16 12.10 4.46
CA GLN A 169 -14.98 12.51 3.68
C GLN A 169 -13.81 11.56 3.97
N CYS A 170 -13.51 11.33 5.25
CA CYS A 170 -12.48 10.40 5.69
C CYS A 170 -12.69 8.97 5.17
N LEU A 171 -13.92 8.45 5.30
CA LEU A 171 -14.24 7.10 4.84
C LEU A 171 -14.00 6.97 3.34
N ALA A 172 -14.39 7.96 2.54
CA ALA A 172 -14.12 7.94 1.10
C ALA A 172 -12.61 7.86 0.80
N HIS A 173 -11.79 8.68 1.45
CA HIS A 173 -10.34 8.74 1.22
C HIS A 173 -9.64 7.45 1.68
N TYR A 174 -9.90 7.01 2.91
CA TYR A 174 -9.25 5.82 3.47
C TYR A 174 -9.71 4.52 2.81
N ILE A 175 -11.00 4.35 2.48
CA ILE A 175 -11.48 3.13 1.82
C ILE A 175 -10.95 3.06 0.39
N MET A 176 -11.10 4.13 -0.40
CA MET A 176 -10.70 4.13 -1.81
C MET A 176 -9.18 4.06 -1.96
N GLY A 177 -8.43 4.82 -1.16
CA GLY A 177 -6.98 4.78 -1.23
C GLY A 177 -6.42 3.42 -0.79
N SER A 178 -6.99 2.82 0.26
CA SER A 178 -6.67 1.43 0.64
C SER A 178 -7.05 0.43 -0.45
N ALA A 179 -8.14 0.66 -1.20
CA ALA A 179 -8.54 -0.21 -2.30
C ALA A 179 -7.54 -0.17 -3.46
N PHE A 180 -6.96 0.99 -3.79
CA PHE A 180 -5.88 1.08 -4.78
C PHE A 180 -4.61 0.35 -4.33
N ILE A 181 -4.22 0.47 -3.06
CA ILE A 181 -3.10 -0.29 -2.50
C ILE A 181 -3.39 -1.80 -2.53
N ALA A 182 -4.59 -2.22 -2.13
CA ALA A 182 -5.01 -3.62 -2.18
C ALA A 182 -5.01 -4.16 -3.62
N TYR A 183 -5.45 -3.35 -4.59
CA TYR A 183 -5.37 -3.72 -6.00
C TYR A 183 -3.92 -3.88 -6.46
N ALA A 184 -3.01 -2.99 -6.05
CA ALA A 184 -1.58 -3.15 -6.31
C ALA A 184 -1.01 -4.45 -5.72
N VAL A 185 -1.39 -4.81 -4.49
CA VAL A 185 -1.02 -6.10 -3.87
C VAL A 185 -1.49 -7.27 -4.73
N ILE A 186 -2.75 -7.25 -5.17
CA ILE A 186 -3.31 -8.29 -6.05
C ILE A 186 -2.54 -8.35 -7.37
N LEU A 187 -2.22 -7.21 -7.99
CA LEU A 187 -1.43 -7.16 -9.21
C LEU A 187 -0.03 -7.77 -9.03
N VAL A 188 0.67 -7.45 -7.94
CA VAL A 188 1.99 -8.04 -7.65
C VAL A 188 1.87 -9.55 -7.42
N ILE A 189 0.83 -10.02 -6.74
CA ILE A 189 0.56 -11.45 -6.58
C ILE A 189 0.27 -12.10 -7.94
N MET A 190 -0.56 -11.48 -8.78
CA MET A 190 -0.89 -12.00 -10.11
C MET A 190 0.33 -12.07 -11.03
N LEU A 191 1.18 -11.04 -10.95
CA LEU A 191 2.44 -10.95 -11.69
C LEU A 191 3.40 -12.10 -11.35
N ASN A 192 3.46 -12.49 -10.07
CA ASN A 192 4.40 -13.51 -9.58
C ASN A 192 3.83 -14.93 -9.57
N LEU A 193 2.54 -15.08 -9.28
CA LEU A 193 1.88 -16.36 -8.95
C LEU A 193 0.61 -16.62 -9.78
N GLY A 194 0.04 -15.59 -10.41
CA GLY A 194 -1.29 -15.64 -11.02
C GLY A 194 -1.36 -16.40 -12.33
N GLY A 195 -0.29 -16.43 -13.14
CA GLY A 195 -0.31 -16.97 -14.51
C GLY A 195 -0.91 -18.36 -14.63
N HIS A 196 -0.36 -19.35 -13.91
CA HIS A 196 -0.88 -20.73 -13.93
C HIS A 196 -2.28 -20.87 -13.33
N TRP A 197 -2.65 -20.00 -12.38
CA TRP A 197 -3.99 -20.03 -11.82
C TRP A 197 -5.02 -19.52 -12.83
N LEU A 198 -4.74 -18.39 -13.48
CA LEU A 198 -5.55 -17.79 -14.54
C LEU A 198 -5.73 -18.74 -15.74
N GLU A 199 -4.64 -19.41 -16.15
CA GLU A 199 -4.67 -20.41 -17.22
C GLU A 199 -5.59 -21.59 -16.87
N ARG A 200 -5.47 -22.15 -15.66
CA ARG A 200 -6.30 -23.28 -15.21
C ARG A 200 -7.79 -22.96 -15.17
N ILE A 201 -8.16 -21.73 -14.84
CA ILE A 201 -9.56 -21.30 -14.81
C ILE A 201 -10.04 -20.76 -16.16
N GLY A 202 -9.16 -20.64 -17.17
CA GLY A 202 -9.49 -20.10 -18.50
C GLY A 202 -9.89 -18.63 -18.50
N CYS A 203 -9.37 -17.84 -17.56
CA CYS A 203 -9.75 -16.44 -17.32
C CYS A 203 -8.54 -15.52 -17.48
N SER A 204 -8.72 -14.35 -18.10
CA SER A 204 -7.69 -13.30 -18.07
C SER A 204 -7.78 -12.52 -16.77
N GLN A 205 -6.71 -11.83 -16.41
CA GLN A 205 -6.71 -10.94 -15.26
C GLN A 205 -7.75 -9.82 -15.46
N GLU A 206 -7.83 -9.30 -16.67
CA GLU A 206 -8.72 -8.22 -17.07
C GLU A 206 -10.20 -8.59 -16.94
N MET A 207 -10.56 -9.87 -17.05
CA MET A 207 -11.92 -10.33 -16.75
C MET A 207 -12.26 -10.13 -15.26
N LEU A 208 -11.32 -10.41 -14.35
CA LEU A 208 -11.51 -10.23 -12.91
C LEU A 208 -11.52 -8.75 -12.53
N ASP A 209 -10.59 -7.98 -13.10
CA ASP A 209 -10.49 -6.53 -12.90
C ASP A 209 -11.77 -5.85 -13.41
N SER A 210 -12.22 -6.18 -14.62
CA SER A 210 -13.46 -5.64 -15.20
C SER A 210 -14.70 -6.02 -14.39
N SER A 211 -14.75 -7.25 -13.85
CA SER A 211 -15.87 -7.68 -13.01
C SER A 211 -15.94 -6.89 -11.71
N THR A 212 -14.79 -6.63 -11.09
CA THR A 212 -14.68 -5.84 -9.86
C THR A 212 -15.08 -4.39 -10.11
N ILE A 213 -14.54 -3.78 -11.18
CA ILE A 213 -14.89 -2.44 -11.64
C ILE A 213 -16.40 -2.34 -11.91
N MET A 214 -16.97 -3.37 -12.53
CA MET A 214 -18.41 -3.42 -12.81
C MET A 214 -19.25 -3.39 -11.54
N VAL A 215 -18.98 -4.31 -10.61
CA VAL A 215 -19.75 -4.42 -9.35
C VAL A 215 -19.58 -3.17 -8.50
N TRP A 216 -18.35 -2.66 -8.37
CA TRP A 216 -18.08 -1.44 -7.62
C TRP A 216 -18.78 -0.23 -8.23
N GLY A 217 -18.73 -0.09 -9.57
CA GLY A 217 -19.41 1.00 -10.27
C GLY A 217 -20.93 0.98 -10.06
N ILE A 218 -21.56 -0.20 -10.02
CA ILE A 218 -23.00 -0.33 -9.73
C ILE A 218 -23.28 0.18 -8.33
N VAL A 219 -22.53 -0.31 -7.32
CA VAL A 219 -22.71 0.13 -5.93
C VAL A 219 -22.55 1.64 -5.85
N ASN A 220 -21.43 2.19 -6.34
CA ASN A 220 -21.12 3.62 -6.27
C ASN A 220 -22.21 4.49 -6.93
N THR A 221 -22.72 4.08 -8.10
CA THR A 221 -23.78 4.81 -8.80
C THR A 221 -25.04 4.97 -7.95
N PHE A 222 -25.42 3.94 -7.20
CA PHE A 222 -26.68 3.91 -6.47
C PHE A 222 -26.57 4.24 -4.99
N THR A 223 -25.35 4.37 -4.45
CA THR A 223 -25.13 4.70 -3.03
C THR A 223 -24.53 6.08 -2.79
N GLU A 224 -24.00 6.77 -3.81
CA GLU A 224 -23.30 8.05 -3.60
C GLU A 224 -24.22 9.17 -3.10
N HIS A 225 -25.43 9.28 -3.65
CA HIS A 225 -26.37 10.34 -3.25
C HIS A 225 -27.19 9.89 -2.03
N HIS A 226 -26.97 10.57 -0.90
CA HIS A 226 -27.63 10.28 0.37
C HIS A 226 -28.93 11.07 0.60
N GLY A 227 -29.49 11.69 -0.44
CA GLY A 227 -30.70 12.51 -0.40
C GLY A 227 -30.41 14.02 -0.38
N GLY A 228 -31.45 14.84 -0.58
CA GLY A 228 -31.34 16.29 -0.66
C GLY A 228 -31.13 16.82 -2.08
N ALA A 229 -30.64 18.06 -2.20
CA ALA A 229 -30.32 18.65 -3.50
C ALA A 229 -28.99 18.11 -4.03
N TRP A 230 -28.93 17.82 -5.33
CA TRP A 230 -27.71 17.33 -5.96
C TRP A 230 -26.59 18.38 -5.89
N SER A 231 -25.45 17.97 -5.31
CA SER A 231 -24.23 18.76 -5.34
C SER A 231 -23.41 18.48 -6.61
N HIS A 232 -22.46 19.36 -6.94
CA HIS A 232 -21.52 19.11 -8.03
C HIS A 232 -20.70 17.83 -7.79
N LYS A 233 -20.28 17.62 -6.53
CA LYS A 233 -19.57 16.43 -6.08
C LYS A 233 -20.40 15.15 -6.28
N ASP A 234 -21.68 15.19 -5.87
CA ASP A 234 -22.60 14.05 -6.02
C ASP A 234 -22.71 13.64 -7.49
N MET A 235 -22.84 14.62 -8.39
CA MET A 235 -22.97 14.39 -9.82
C MET A 235 -21.68 13.77 -10.40
N GLN A 236 -20.51 14.34 -10.08
CA GLN A 236 -19.23 13.83 -10.56
C GLN A 236 -18.97 12.40 -10.07
N HIS A 237 -19.15 12.14 -8.78
CA HIS A 237 -18.94 10.82 -8.19
C HIS A 237 -19.94 9.78 -8.71
N THR A 238 -21.22 10.14 -8.85
CA THR A 238 -22.24 9.25 -9.43
C THR A 238 -21.91 8.91 -10.88
N MET A 239 -21.53 9.90 -11.70
CA MET A 239 -21.16 9.68 -13.09
C MET A 239 -19.86 8.89 -13.24
N LEU A 240 -18.92 9.02 -12.30
CA LEU A 240 -17.75 8.15 -12.22
C LEU A 240 -18.16 6.70 -11.95
N GLY A 241 -19.15 6.47 -11.08
CA GLY A 241 -19.79 5.17 -10.89
C GLY A 241 -20.38 4.60 -12.20
N VAL A 242 -21.10 5.45 -12.95
CA VAL A 242 -21.68 5.07 -14.25
C VAL A 242 -20.61 4.66 -15.26
N LEU A 243 -19.54 5.44 -15.36
CA LEU A 243 -18.39 5.12 -16.19
C LEU A 243 -17.79 3.76 -15.81
N TRP A 244 -17.62 3.51 -14.50
CA TRP A 244 -17.04 2.26 -14.01
C TRP A 244 -17.90 1.05 -14.38
N TRP A 245 -19.22 1.08 -14.13
CA TRP A 245 -20.00 -0.13 -14.41
C TRP A 245 -20.24 -0.40 -15.89
N THR A 246 -20.45 0.66 -16.69
CA THR A 246 -20.59 0.52 -18.15
C THR A 246 -19.29 0.07 -18.79
N GLY A 247 -18.15 0.66 -18.40
CA GLY A 247 -16.83 0.24 -18.82
C GLY A 247 -16.48 -1.18 -18.35
N GLY A 248 -16.77 -1.52 -17.10
CA GLY A 248 -16.57 -2.86 -16.54
C GLY A 248 -17.36 -3.92 -17.32
N MET A 249 -18.61 -3.64 -17.68
CA MET A 249 -19.42 -4.53 -18.53
C MET A 249 -18.77 -4.76 -19.91
N LEU A 250 -18.25 -3.71 -20.55
CA LEU A 250 -17.50 -3.83 -21.81
C LEU A 250 -16.23 -4.67 -21.62
N GLY A 251 -15.48 -4.43 -20.54
CA GLY A 251 -14.28 -5.17 -20.20
C GLY A 251 -14.55 -6.67 -20.02
N VAL A 252 -15.59 -7.02 -19.27
CA VAL A 252 -16.06 -8.41 -19.12
C VAL A 252 -16.38 -9.02 -20.49
N PHE A 253 -17.10 -8.31 -21.36
CA PHE A 253 -17.45 -8.82 -22.68
C PHE A 253 -16.24 -9.08 -23.58
N LEU A 254 -15.26 -8.18 -23.59
CA LEU A 254 -14.05 -8.29 -24.40
C LEU A 254 -13.07 -9.35 -23.87
N SER A 255 -13.00 -9.51 -22.55
CA SER A 255 -12.09 -10.46 -21.90
C SER A 255 -12.58 -11.92 -21.89
N ARG A 256 -13.74 -12.22 -22.49
CA ARG A 256 -14.28 -13.58 -22.56
C ARG A 256 -13.29 -14.54 -23.22
N LYS A 257 -13.32 -15.80 -22.78
CA LYS A 257 -12.44 -16.88 -23.25
C LYS A 257 -10.95 -16.58 -22.99
N GLY A 258 -10.64 -15.94 -21.87
CA GLY A 258 -9.27 -15.68 -21.44
C GLY A 258 -8.54 -14.58 -22.23
N LYS A 259 -9.26 -13.77 -23.01
CA LYS A 259 -8.64 -12.69 -23.80
C LYS A 259 -8.21 -11.53 -22.91
N ARG A 260 -7.04 -10.94 -23.20
CA ARG A 260 -6.59 -9.67 -22.61
C ARG A 260 -7.45 -8.52 -23.13
N SER A 261 -7.55 -7.44 -22.36
CA SER A 261 -8.34 -6.26 -22.70
C SER A 261 -7.75 -5.00 -22.10
N PHE A 262 -7.75 -3.91 -22.85
CA PHE A 262 -7.25 -2.63 -22.35
C PHE A 262 -8.25 -1.90 -21.42
N VAL A 263 -9.49 -2.36 -21.35
CA VAL A 263 -10.61 -1.58 -20.76
C VAL A 263 -10.39 -1.19 -19.30
N PRO A 264 -9.95 -2.08 -18.39
CA PRO A 264 -9.63 -1.68 -17.02
C PRO A 264 -8.61 -0.53 -16.95
N ALA A 265 -7.58 -0.56 -17.80
CA ALA A 265 -6.56 0.48 -17.85
C ALA A 265 -7.13 1.84 -18.28
N ILE A 266 -8.02 1.87 -19.28
CA ILE A 266 -8.68 3.09 -19.73
C ILE A 266 -9.61 3.66 -18.66
N ILE A 267 -10.34 2.82 -17.93
CA ILE A 267 -11.20 3.28 -16.83
C ILE A 267 -10.37 3.95 -15.73
N ILE A 268 -9.21 3.38 -15.40
CA ILE A 268 -8.27 3.98 -14.44
C ILE A 268 -7.71 5.31 -14.97
N ILE A 269 -7.38 5.41 -16.27
CA ILE A 269 -6.95 6.68 -16.89
C ILE A 269 -8.03 7.74 -16.78
N MET A 270 -9.26 7.42 -17.16
CA MET A 270 -10.38 8.35 -17.10
C MET A 270 -10.72 8.77 -15.67
N THR A 271 -10.59 7.85 -14.72
CA THR A 271 -10.72 8.15 -13.29
C THR A 271 -9.63 9.13 -12.85
N GLY A 272 -8.37 8.87 -13.19
CA GLY A 272 -7.27 9.77 -12.87
C GLY A 272 -7.43 11.16 -13.49
N TRP A 273 -7.92 11.25 -14.73
CA TRP A 273 -8.27 12.52 -15.36
C TRP A 273 -9.36 13.27 -14.59
N GLY A 274 -10.47 12.61 -14.26
CA GLY A 274 -11.55 13.23 -13.49
C GLY A 274 -11.09 13.76 -12.14
N MET A 275 -10.28 12.98 -11.42
CA MET A 275 -9.74 13.38 -10.11
C MET A 275 -8.67 14.47 -10.23
N SER A 276 -7.92 14.52 -11.33
CA SER A 276 -6.92 15.57 -11.55
C SER A 276 -7.52 16.96 -11.80
N ALA A 277 -8.77 16.99 -12.27
CA ALA A 277 -9.55 18.21 -12.51
C ALA A 277 -10.54 18.52 -11.38
N HIS A 278 -10.53 17.74 -10.29
CA HIS A 278 -11.46 17.91 -9.18
C HIS A 278 -10.99 19.06 -8.27
N GLU A 279 -11.62 20.23 -8.38
CA GLU A 279 -11.33 21.38 -7.53
C GLU A 279 -11.72 21.12 -6.07
N GLN A 280 -10.83 21.48 -5.16
CA GLN A 280 -11.03 21.39 -3.72
C GLN A 280 -11.04 22.77 -3.08
N ALA A 281 -11.60 22.87 -1.86
CA ALA A 281 -11.68 24.15 -1.15
C ALA A 281 -10.30 24.74 -0.80
N LEU A 282 -9.27 23.90 -0.67
CA LEU A 282 -7.89 24.30 -0.39
C LEU A 282 -6.99 24.06 -1.60
N MET A 283 -6.10 25.02 -1.90
CA MET A 283 -5.14 24.88 -3.00
C MET A 283 -4.20 23.69 -2.82
N ILE A 284 -3.69 23.46 -1.61
CA ILE A 284 -2.89 22.26 -1.31
C ILE A 284 -3.68 20.98 -1.63
N SER A 285 -4.96 20.92 -1.29
CA SER A 285 -5.84 19.77 -1.58
C SER A 285 -6.04 19.56 -3.06
N SER A 286 -6.31 20.61 -3.83
CA SER A 286 -6.39 20.53 -5.29
C SER A 286 -5.09 20.00 -5.90
N LYS A 287 -3.92 20.40 -5.39
CA LYS A 287 -2.61 19.92 -5.88
C LYS A 287 -2.33 18.45 -5.53
N ILE A 288 -2.64 18.01 -4.31
CA ILE A 288 -2.47 16.60 -3.92
C ILE A 288 -3.44 15.68 -4.68
N HIS A 289 -4.70 16.09 -4.84
CA HIS A 289 -5.68 15.38 -5.68
C HIS A 289 -5.23 15.32 -7.15
N ALA A 290 -4.62 16.38 -7.67
CA ALA A 290 -4.02 16.37 -9.00
C ALA A 290 -2.89 15.36 -9.14
N LEU A 291 -1.97 15.29 -8.17
CA LEU A 291 -0.91 14.28 -8.15
C LEU A 291 -1.45 12.85 -8.07
N PHE A 292 -2.49 12.61 -7.25
CA PHE A 292 -3.21 11.34 -7.24
C PHE A 292 -3.77 11.00 -8.63
N GLY A 293 -4.45 11.95 -9.28
CA GLY A 293 -4.99 11.77 -10.62
C GLY A 293 -3.90 11.44 -11.66
N TYR A 294 -2.76 12.13 -11.60
CA TYR A 294 -1.60 11.86 -12.46
C TYR A 294 -1.00 10.48 -12.21
N ALA A 295 -0.91 10.03 -10.95
CA ALA A 295 -0.45 8.69 -10.62
C ALA A 295 -1.36 7.61 -11.23
N LEU A 296 -2.69 7.79 -11.18
CA LEU A 296 -3.65 6.88 -11.81
C LEU A 296 -3.57 6.90 -13.34
N ILE A 297 -3.48 8.09 -13.96
CA ILE A 297 -3.28 8.20 -15.41
C ILE A 297 -2.02 7.45 -15.82
N ALA A 298 -0.89 7.69 -15.14
CA ALA A 298 0.37 7.02 -15.43
C ALA A 298 0.27 5.50 -15.21
N ALA A 299 -0.37 5.04 -14.13
CA ALA A 299 -0.58 3.61 -13.88
C ALA A 299 -1.37 2.94 -15.01
N GLY A 300 -2.47 3.56 -15.44
CA GLY A 300 -3.30 3.03 -16.52
C GLY A 300 -2.62 3.10 -17.89
N VAL A 301 -1.88 4.19 -18.20
CA VAL A 301 -1.11 4.28 -19.46
C VAL A 301 -0.03 3.21 -19.50
N LEU A 302 0.72 3.01 -18.42
CA LEU A 302 1.75 1.98 -18.37
C LEU A 302 1.14 0.58 -18.41
N ARG A 303 -0.02 0.36 -17.80
CA ARG A 303 -0.74 -0.92 -17.93
C ARG A 303 -1.22 -1.17 -19.36
N LEU A 304 -1.70 -0.14 -20.05
CA LEU A 304 -2.06 -0.22 -21.47
C LEU A 304 -0.84 -0.59 -22.32
N VAL A 305 0.29 0.09 -22.09
CA VAL A 305 1.55 -0.19 -22.80
C VAL A 305 2.04 -1.61 -22.51
N GLU A 306 1.92 -2.05 -21.25
CA GLU A 306 2.29 -3.39 -20.84
C GLU A 306 1.49 -4.45 -21.62
N ILE A 307 0.17 -4.32 -21.67
CA ILE A 307 -0.71 -5.29 -22.34
C ILE A 307 -0.42 -5.30 -23.85
N CYS A 308 -0.43 -4.13 -24.50
CA CYS A 308 -0.39 -4.05 -25.95
C CYS A 308 1.01 -4.23 -26.55
N PHE A 309 2.08 -3.80 -25.88
CA PHE A 309 3.43 -3.77 -26.46
C PHE A 309 4.45 -4.63 -25.71
N VAL A 310 4.41 -4.66 -24.38
CA VAL A 310 5.37 -5.47 -23.60
C VAL A 310 5.00 -6.95 -23.62
N LEU A 311 3.70 -7.24 -23.53
CA LEU A 311 3.16 -8.59 -23.54
C LEU A 311 2.55 -8.99 -24.88
N ASN A 312 2.27 -8.05 -25.79
CA ASN A 312 1.63 -8.31 -27.08
C ASN A 312 0.36 -9.17 -26.95
N ASP A 313 -0.53 -8.76 -26.05
CA ASP A 313 -1.77 -9.45 -25.68
C ASP A 313 -1.60 -10.87 -25.10
N GLN A 314 -0.37 -11.26 -24.73
CA GLN A 314 -0.08 -12.53 -24.08
C GLN A 314 -0.12 -12.42 -22.55
N ALA A 315 -0.14 -13.58 -21.88
CA ALA A 315 0.10 -13.63 -20.45
C ALA A 315 1.58 -13.34 -20.12
N THR A 316 1.86 -12.89 -18.90
CA THR A 316 3.23 -12.81 -18.41
C THR A 316 3.87 -14.20 -18.41
N PRO A 317 5.03 -14.38 -19.07
CA PRO A 317 5.72 -15.67 -19.08
C PRO A 317 6.08 -16.12 -17.66
N HIS A 318 5.99 -17.42 -17.41
CA HIS A 318 6.28 -17.95 -16.07
C HIS A 318 7.74 -17.71 -15.67
N GLY A 319 7.94 -17.16 -14.47
CA GLY A 319 9.28 -16.92 -13.91
C GLY A 319 10.04 -15.73 -14.52
N ILE A 320 9.47 -15.02 -15.50
CA ILE A 320 10.11 -13.86 -16.13
C ILE A 320 9.21 -12.64 -15.91
N ILE A 321 9.55 -11.86 -14.90
CA ILE A 321 8.93 -10.56 -14.64
C ILE A 321 9.84 -9.49 -15.24
N ARG A 322 9.27 -8.58 -16.03
CA ARG A 322 10.03 -7.45 -16.58
C ARG A 322 9.95 -6.26 -15.64
N VAL A 323 11.03 -5.48 -15.56
CA VAL A 323 11.10 -4.25 -14.74
C VAL A 323 9.90 -3.33 -15.00
N PHE A 324 9.49 -3.20 -16.25
CA PHE A 324 8.35 -2.37 -16.66
C PHE A 324 7.04 -2.76 -15.96
N GLN A 325 6.83 -4.04 -15.67
CA GLN A 325 5.59 -4.54 -15.05
C GLN A 325 5.48 -4.17 -13.56
N HIS A 326 6.54 -3.64 -12.94
CA HIS A 326 6.49 -3.10 -11.60
C HIS A 326 5.92 -1.68 -11.55
N LEU A 327 5.91 -0.94 -12.67
CA LEU A 327 5.48 0.46 -12.66
C LEU A 327 3.97 0.62 -12.40
N PRO A 328 3.05 -0.12 -13.05
CA PRO A 328 1.62 0.02 -12.77
C PRO A 328 1.24 -0.25 -11.30
N PRO A 329 1.63 -1.37 -10.67
CA PRO A 329 1.27 -1.60 -9.27
C PRO A 329 1.95 -0.60 -8.32
N TYR A 330 3.19 -0.17 -8.58
CA TYR A 330 3.82 0.88 -7.77
C TYR A 330 3.02 2.19 -7.81
N LEU A 331 2.62 2.64 -9.00
CA LEU A 331 1.86 3.89 -9.15
C LEU A 331 0.45 3.80 -8.53
N LEU A 332 -0.13 2.60 -8.43
CA LEU A 332 -1.36 2.39 -7.67
C LEU A 332 -1.13 2.47 -6.16
N VAL A 333 0.01 2.00 -5.64
CA VAL A 333 0.39 2.23 -4.24
C VAL A 333 0.59 3.72 -3.97
N LEU A 334 1.29 4.42 -4.86
CA LEU A 334 1.50 5.86 -4.78
C LEU A 334 0.16 6.61 -4.80
N GLY A 335 -0.70 6.31 -5.79
CA GLY A 335 -2.02 6.92 -5.89
C GLY A 335 -2.88 6.65 -4.65
N GLY A 336 -2.89 5.41 -4.16
CA GLY A 336 -3.60 5.07 -2.93
C GLY A 336 -3.07 5.82 -1.70
N THR A 337 -1.75 6.00 -1.58
CA THR A 337 -1.12 6.73 -0.48
C THR A 337 -1.50 8.22 -0.53
N LEU A 338 -1.33 8.87 -1.69
CA LEU A 338 -1.73 10.26 -1.92
C LEU A 338 -3.22 10.50 -1.68
N PHE A 339 -4.08 9.55 -2.06
CA PHE A 339 -5.51 9.70 -1.83
C PHE A 339 -5.88 9.54 -0.36
N MET A 340 -5.17 8.72 0.41
CA MET A 340 -5.40 8.61 1.85
C MET A 340 -4.93 9.85 2.60
N SER A 341 -3.83 10.45 2.16
CA SER A 341 -3.23 11.65 2.77
C SER A 341 -3.94 12.95 2.38
N ALA A 342 -5.01 12.89 1.58
CA ALA A 342 -5.72 14.05 1.05
C ALA A 342 -7.04 14.37 1.78
N THR A 343 -7.19 13.95 3.03
CA THR A 343 -8.38 14.32 3.83
C THR A 343 -8.42 15.82 4.13
N ASP A 344 -9.62 16.39 4.25
CA ASP A 344 -9.78 17.83 4.50
C ASP A 344 -9.12 18.26 5.82
N GLU A 345 -9.29 17.47 6.88
CA GLU A 345 -8.70 17.72 8.19
C GLU A 345 -7.17 17.66 8.14
N GLU A 346 -6.62 16.65 7.49
CA GLU A 346 -5.17 16.46 7.37
C GLU A 346 -4.52 17.58 6.56
N LEU A 347 -5.10 17.93 5.41
CA LEU A 347 -4.54 18.98 4.57
C LEU A 347 -4.71 20.39 5.16
N ARG A 348 -5.77 20.64 5.94
CA ARG A 348 -5.86 21.86 6.76
C ARG A 348 -4.75 21.92 7.79
N ASN A 349 -4.46 20.81 8.45
CA ASN A 349 -3.39 20.74 9.42
C ASN A 349 -2.01 20.98 8.78
N VAL A 350 -1.75 20.36 7.62
CA VAL A 350 -0.51 20.55 6.84
C VAL A 350 -0.34 22.01 6.41
N ASP A 351 -1.40 22.64 5.90
CA ASP A 351 -1.41 24.05 5.49
C ASP A 351 -1.15 24.99 6.69
N ASN A 352 -1.78 24.72 7.83
CA ASN A 352 -1.56 25.47 9.08
C ASN A 352 -0.13 25.38 9.60
N LEU A 353 0.57 24.26 9.34
CA LEU A 353 1.99 24.08 9.67
C LEU A 353 2.92 24.77 8.66
N GLY A 354 2.39 25.35 7.59
CA GLY A 354 3.18 26.00 6.53
C GLY A 354 3.94 25.01 5.65
N ILE A 355 3.53 23.74 5.63
CA ILE A 355 4.15 22.71 4.78
C ILE A 355 3.53 22.83 3.39
N ASP A 356 4.36 23.05 2.38
CA ASP A 356 3.90 23.13 1.00
C ASP A 356 3.56 21.75 0.41
N HIS A 357 2.74 21.76 -0.64
CA HIS A 357 2.28 20.57 -1.33
C HIS A 357 3.40 19.68 -1.89
N VAL A 358 4.57 20.24 -2.29
CA VAL A 358 5.68 19.44 -2.81
C VAL A 358 6.37 18.69 -1.68
N SER A 359 6.68 19.37 -0.58
CA SER A 359 7.27 18.74 0.61
C SER A 359 6.38 17.62 1.15
N TYR A 360 5.07 17.87 1.20
CA TYR A 360 4.08 16.87 1.61
C TYR A 360 4.02 15.68 0.62
N ALA A 361 4.00 15.94 -0.69
CA ALA A 361 4.01 14.88 -1.69
C ALA A 361 5.29 14.03 -1.66
N LEU A 362 6.46 14.61 -1.38
CA LEU A 362 7.72 13.86 -1.25
C LEU A 362 7.70 12.89 -0.05
N PHE A 363 7.01 13.27 1.03
CA PHE A 363 6.75 12.36 2.14
C PHE A 363 5.88 11.17 1.69
N ASP A 364 4.78 11.44 0.99
CA ASP A 364 3.91 10.38 0.46
C ASP A 364 4.61 9.47 -0.56
N PHE A 365 5.49 10.05 -1.39
CA PHE A 365 6.30 9.28 -2.34
C PHE A 365 7.21 8.31 -1.60
N SER A 366 7.89 8.79 -0.57
CA SER A 366 8.76 7.98 0.29
C SER A 366 7.98 6.86 1.00
N LEU A 367 6.80 7.17 1.54
CA LEU A 367 5.93 6.19 2.17
C LEU A 367 5.46 5.13 1.17
N SER A 368 5.10 5.53 -0.05
CA SER A 368 4.67 4.62 -1.11
C SER A 368 5.78 3.63 -1.53
N PHE A 369 7.04 4.07 -1.56
CA PHE A 369 8.19 3.18 -1.79
C PHE A 369 8.34 2.15 -0.68
N LEU A 370 8.18 2.55 0.58
CA LEU A 370 8.25 1.62 1.71
C LEU A 370 7.11 0.59 1.67
N ILE A 371 5.88 1.03 1.38
CA ILE A 371 4.73 0.13 1.23
C ILE A 371 4.98 -0.85 0.08
N TYR A 372 5.42 -0.36 -1.09
CA TYR A 372 5.68 -1.21 -2.25
C TYR A 372 6.85 -2.19 -2.02
N LEU A 373 7.88 -1.75 -1.28
CA LEU A 373 8.97 -2.62 -0.82
C LEU A 373 8.42 -3.76 0.05
N ILE A 374 7.57 -3.47 1.03
CA ILE A 374 6.97 -4.51 1.89
C ILE A 374 6.15 -5.49 1.05
N ILE A 375 5.32 -5.00 0.13
CA ILE A 375 4.49 -5.84 -0.75
C ILE A 375 5.35 -6.80 -1.57
N THR A 376 6.33 -6.26 -2.28
CA THR A 376 7.22 -7.05 -3.14
C THR A 376 8.11 -7.99 -2.33
N PHE A 377 8.62 -7.55 -1.19
CA PHE A 377 9.39 -8.37 -0.25
C PHE A 377 8.59 -9.56 0.24
N LEU A 378 7.32 -9.38 0.65
CA LEU A 378 6.48 -10.48 1.14
C LEU A 378 6.19 -11.52 0.06
N VAL A 379 5.95 -11.10 -1.18
CA VAL A 379 5.74 -12.02 -2.32
C VAL A 379 7.04 -12.75 -2.65
N HIS A 380 8.17 -12.05 -2.69
CA HIS A 380 9.48 -12.68 -2.89
C HIS A 380 9.84 -13.65 -1.75
N LEU A 381 9.56 -13.29 -0.51
CA LEU A 381 9.75 -14.16 0.67
C LEU A 381 8.91 -15.43 0.55
N TYR A 382 7.67 -15.33 0.07
CA TYR A 382 6.83 -16.51 -0.18
C TYR A 382 7.46 -17.45 -1.22
N LEU A 383 8.00 -16.90 -2.31
CA LEU A 383 8.64 -17.67 -3.38
C LEU A 383 9.95 -18.32 -2.96
N SER A 384 10.71 -17.69 -2.06
CA SER A 384 12.08 -18.08 -1.73
C SER A 384 12.24 -18.89 -0.44
N THR A 385 11.18 -19.14 0.33
CA THR A 385 11.27 -19.79 1.65
C THR A 385 10.53 -21.11 1.76
N GLY A 386 10.92 -21.91 2.75
CA GLY A 386 10.21 -23.14 3.14
C GLY A 386 10.11 -24.16 2.01
N ALA A 387 8.90 -24.65 1.75
CA ALA A 387 8.62 -25.62 0.69
C ALA A 387 8.81 -25.05 -0.73
N ASN A 388 8.88 -23.72 -0.89
CA ASN A 388 8.99 -23.07 -2.19
C ASN A 388 10.46 -22.84 -2.61
N SER A 389 11.42 -22.93 -1.68
CA SER A 389 12.84 -22.62 -1.93
C SER A 389 13.56 -23.65 -2.81
N THR A 390 12.96 -24.81 -3.07
CA THR A 390 13.55 -25.92 -3.83
C THR A 390 12.97 -26.07 -5.23
N SER A 391 12.14 -25.13 -5.69
CA SER A 391 11.56 -25.19 -7.03
C SER A 391 12.66 -25.02 -8.08
N PRO A 392 12.92 -26.00 -8.96
CA PRO A 392 13.94 -25.87 -9.99
C PRO A 392 13.54 -24.76 -10.95
N VAL A 393 14.43 -23.77 -11.14
CA VAL A 393 14.30 -22.80 -12.23
C VAL A 393 14.41 -23.60 -13.54
N PRO A 394 13.41 -23.55 -14.44
CA PRO A 394 13.49 -24.29 -15.68
C PRO A 394 14.72 -23.81 -16.47
N PRO A 395 15.57 -24.73 -16.97
CA PRO A 395 16.82 -24.38 -17.65
C PRO A 395 16.62 -23.58 -18.95
N ASN A 396 15.39 -23.51 -19.45
CA ASN A 396 15.01 -22.83 -20.69
C ASN A 396 14.07 -21.64 -20.46
N ALA A 397 14.04 -21.04 -19.26
CA ALA A 397 13.50 -19.68 -19.12
C ALA A 397 14.42 -18.76 -19.93
N VAL A 398 14.08 -18.57 -21.20
CA VAL A 398 14.85 -17.79 -22.18
C VAL A 398 15.28 -16.49 -21.52
N GLU A 399 16.59 -16.38 -21.36
CA GLU A 399 17.33 -15.45 -20.53
C GLU A 399 17.36 -14.05 -21.17
N GLU A 400 16.19 -13.54 -21.60
CA GLU A 400 16.05 -12.26 -22.33
C GLU A 400 15.44 -11.13 -21.48
N GLY A 401 15.25 -11.33 -20.18
CA GLY A 401 14.64 -10.31 -19.30
C GLY A 401 15.63 -9.38 -18.60
N TYR A 402 16.87 -9.82 -18.41
CA TYR A 402 17.90 -9.09 -17.66
C TYR A 402 19.27 -9.38 -18.27
N ALA A 403 19.94 -8.35 -18.78
CA ALA A 403 21.37 -8.44 -19.04
C ALA A 403 22.07 -8.63 -17.68
N LYS A 404 22.54 -9.85 -17.38
CA LYS A 404 23.60 -9.99 -16.39
C LYS A 404 24.76 -9.14 -16.90
N ILE A 405 25.18 -8.14 -16.12
CA ILE A 405 26.54 -7.60 -16.29
C ILE A 405 27.43 -8.85 -16.20
N PRO A 406 28.25 -9.16 -17.22
CA PRO A 406 29.07 -10.35 -17.17
C PRO A 406 29.91 -10.28 -15.90
N SER A 407 29.62 -11.15 -14.93
CA SER A 407 30.57 -11.40 -13.87
C SER A 407 31.76 -11.99 -14.60
N THR A 408 32.80 -11.20 -14.80
CA THR A 408 34.10 -11.71 -15.25
C THR A 408 34.49 -12.75 -14.23
N SER A 409 34.19 -14.01 -14.55
CA SER A 409 34.72 -15.17 -13.86
C SER A 409 36.22 -15.05 -14.02
N ARG A 410 36.87 -14.50 -12.99
CA ARG A 410 38.31 -14.45 -12.86
C ARG A 410 38.75 -15.90 -12.69
N ARG A 411 38.86 -16.60 -13.81
CA ARG A 411 39.48 -17.91 -13.93
C ARG A 411 40.88 -17.73 -13.37
N ARG A 412 41.08 -18.22 -12.16
CA ARG A 412 42.36 -18.17 -11.44
C ARG A 412 43.33 -19.12 -12.13
N THR A 413 43.89 -18.68 -13.25
CA THR A 413 45.11 -19.24 -13.82
C THR A 413 46.28 -18.50 -13.18
N SER A 414 47.15 -19.23 -12.51
CA SER A 414 48.38 -18.71 -11.94
C SER A 414 49.26 -18.09 -13.03
N ARG A 415 49.47 -16.78 -12.96
CA ARG A 415 50.70 -16.16 -13.43
C ARG A 415 50.95 -14.87 -12.66
N THR A 416 52.20 -14.77 -12.24
CA THR A 416 52.87 -13.78 -11.40
C THR A 416 52.85 -12.37 -11.99
N GLU A 417 52.93 -11.37 -11.09
CA GLU A 417 53.29 -9.94 -11.31
C GLU A 417 52.22 -9.12 -12.07
N SER A 418 51.84 -7.90 -11.70
CA SER A 418 52.36 -6.87 -10.81
C SER A 418 51.20 -5.95 -10.35
N GLU A 419 51.47 -5.16 -9.33
CA GLU A 419 50.58 -4.22 -8.64
C GLU A 419 49.97 -3.14 -9.55
N GLU A 420 48.66 -2.88 -9.41
CA GLU A 420 48.07 -1.55 -9.52
C GLU A 420 46.64 -1.59 -8.92
N GLY A 421 46.47 -0.90 -7.80
CA GLY A 421 45.25 -0.88 -7.00
C GLY A 421 44.42 0.37 -7.25
N ALA A 422 43.13 0.14 -7.52
CA ALA A 422 41.96 0.91 -7.12
C ALA A 422 42.00 2.45 -7.25
N GLU A 423 41.38 2.98 -8.31
CA GLU A 423 40.76 4.31 -8.27
C GLU A 423 39.33 4.18 -7.74
N VAL A 424 39.14 4.63 -6.51
CA VAL A 424 37.85 4.93 -5.88
C VAL A 424 37.60 6.41 -6.09
N TYR A 425 36.50 6.77 -6.73
CA TYR A 425 36.09 8.17 -6.88
C TYR A 425 35.47 8.63 -5.55
N GLU A 426 36.25 9.34 -4.73
CA GLU A 426 35.76 10.11 -3.59
C GLU A 426 35.29 11.49 -4.09
N LEU A 427 34.04 11.84 -3.77
CA LEU A 427 33.52 13.20 -3.86
C LEU A 427 33.91 13.93 -2.58
N THR A 428 34.95 14.77 -2.65
CA THR A 428 35.25 15.76 -1.61
C THR A 428 34.61 17.10 -1.99
N GLU A 429 33.74 17.59 -1.11
CA GLU A 429 33.34 18.99 -1.02
C GLU A 429 34.57 19.84 -0.69
N GLN A 430 34.70 21.00 -1.33
CA GLN A 430 35.70 22.00 -0.96
C GLN A 430 35.08 23.40 -1.07
N ASP A 431 34.66 23.92 0.08
CA ASP A 431 34.58 25.35 0.35
C ASP A 431 36.00 25.86 0.68
N ASP A 432 36.39 26.97 0.05
CA ASP A 432 36.94 28.18 0.70
C ASP A 432 37.68 29.07 -0.33
N ASP A 433 37.09 30.26 -0.51
CA ASP A 433 37.67 31.60 -0.56
C ASP A 433 38.92 31.99 -1.37
N GLU A 434 38.71 33.11 -2.08
CA GLU A 434 39.62 34.20 -2.43
C GLU A 434 40.84 33.90 -3.32
N ASP A 435 40.75 34.31 -4.61
CA ASP A 435 41.64 35.39 -5.06
C ASP A 435 41.08 36.14 -6.29
N ALA A 436 41.19 37.46 -6.22
CA ALA A 436 40.59 38.40 -7.15
C ALA A 436 41.49 38.67 -8.37
N THR A 437 40.90 38.70 -9.58
CA THR A 437 41.39 39.58 -10.66
C THR A 437 40.24 40.05 -11.55
N LYS A 438 39.98 41.36 -11.53
CA LYS A 438 39.07 42.10 -12.44
C LYS A 438 39.79 42.45 -13.73
N ILE A 439 39.21 42.13 -14.90
CA ILE A 439 39.16 42.90 -16.17
C ILE A 439 37.99 42.24 -16.96
N GLY A 440 36.84 42.82 -17.30
CA GLY A 440 36.53 44.13 -17.85
C GLY A 440 36.30 44.03 -19.37
N HIS A 441 35.08 43.70 -19.84
CA HIS A 441 34.38 44.39 -20.94
C HIS A 441 32.99 43.76 -21.22
N GLU A 442 32.05 44.63 -21.51
CA GLU A 442 30.65 44.41 -21.92
C GLU A 442 30.53 43.63 -23.24
N ASP A 443 29.46 42.84 -23.38
CA ASP A 443 28.56 42.88 -24.54
C ASP A 443 27.28 42.07 -24.26
N GLU A 444 26.16 42.79 -24.27
CA GLU A 444 24.78 42.35 -24.11
C GLU A 444 24.24 41.86 -25.47
N VAL A 445 23.61 40.68 -25.53
CA VAL A 445 22.90 40.23 -26.75
C VAL A 445 21.49 39.75 -26.41
N ASP A 446 20.56 40.63 -26.72
CA ASP A 446 19.10 40.51 -26.75
C ASP A 446 18.62 39.63 -27.92
N TRP A 447 17.64 38.74 -27.69
CA TRP A 447 17.03 37.91 -28.74
C TRP A 447 15.50 37.75 -28.62
N ILE A 448 14.76 38.83 -28.34
CA ILE A 448 13.30 38.83 -28.54
C ILE A 448 12.85 39.89 -29.56
N GLY A 449 12.34 39.42 -30.71
CA GLY A 449 11.14 40.01 -31.31
C GLY A 449 11.13 40.30 -32.82
N ARG A 450 10.43 39.42 -33.55
CA ARG A 450 9.44 39.68 -34.62
C ARG A 450 9.69 40.77 -35.69
N GLN A 451 9.39 40.41 -36.94
CA GLN A 451 8.41 41.06 -37.84
C GLN A 451 8.29 40.19 -39.11
N GLY A 452 7.11 39.88 -39.68
CA GLY A 452 6.15 40.78 -40.32
C GLY A 452 5.76 40.22 -41.71
N PRO A 453 4.74 40.74 -42.42
CA PRO A 453 3.72 39.89 -43.08
C PRO A 453 3.72 39.77 -44.63
N SER A 454 2.93 38.80 -45.08
CA SER A 454 2.35 38.42 -46.40
C SER A 454 2.25 39.41 -47.58
N ARG A 455 2.51 38.93 -48.82
CA ARG A 455 1.51 38.70 -49.93
C ARG A 455 2.12 38.23 -51.28
N LEU A 456 1.62 37.10 -51.78
CA LEU A 456 1.21 36.64 -53.14
C LEU A 456 1.91 37.03 -54.47
N ASN A 457 1.82 36.02 -55.38
CA ASN A 457 2.04 35.92 -56.85
C ASN A 457 3.50 35.78 -57.30
N GLY A 458 3.94 34.83 -58.13
CA GLY A 458 3.29 33.89 -59.04
C GLY A 458 3.99 33.96 -60.41
N VAL A 459 4.41 32.81 -60.98
CA VAL A 459 4.57 32.44 -62.42
C VAL A 459 5.81 31.55 -62.69
N ARG A 460 5.57 30.51 -63.53
CA ARG A 460 6.45 29.58 -64.27
C ARG A 460 7.81 30.20 -64.66
N ILE A 461 8.94 29.47 -64.73
CA ILE A 461 9.28 28.19 -65.40
C ILE A 461 10.35 27.50 -64.55
#